data_AF-A0A929FQU4-F1
#
_entry.id   AF-A0A929FQU4-F1
#
_cell.length_a   1.000
_cell.length_b   1.000
_cell.length_c   1.000
_cell.angle_alpha   90.00
_cell.angle_beta   90.00
_cell.angle_gamma   90.00
#
_symmetry.space_group_name_H-M   'P 1'
#
loop_
_entity.id
_entity.type
_entity.pdbx_description
1 polymer ?
#
loop_
_entity_poly.entity_id
_entity_poly.type
_entity_poly.pdbx_seq_one_letter_code
_entity_poly.pdbx_strand_id
1 'polypeptide(L)'
;SGGAQEHRSGGAQERGSWGESRILNSPLAIPNRNETVLLVVGRGSSDPDANSDVYKMARLLWEGSGYQTVETCFIGITHPRLEEGFRRARLYQPKRIIVLPYFLFTGVLVKKIFDVTAQQQEQYPDISMTCLAEMGIQPELLSVLREREIETQLGQVQMNCEMCKFRRQAVGNAASHDHNHSNGHHHHTHGHSHPAPDPYADVEEYHQRIWQAP
;
A
#
# COMPACT_ATOMS: atom_id res chain seq x y z
N SER A 1 -30.21 45.20 38.60
CA SER A 1 -30.95 44.81 37.38
C SER A 1 -30.05 45.04 36.19
N GLY A 2 -29.48 44.09 35.47
CA GLY A 2 -29.70 42.64 35.36
C GLY A 2 -29.67 42.28 33.86
N GLY A 3 -28.71 41.44 33.45
CA GLY A 3 -28.61 40.73 32.15
C GLY A 3 -28.24 41.58 30.92
N ALA A 4 -27.44 41.13 29.93
CA ALA A 4 -26.99 39.78 29.60
C ALA A 4 -25.66 39.83 28.82
N GLN A 5 -24.73 38.95 29.20
CA GLN A 5 -23.58 38.56 28.39
C GLN A 5 -24.01 37.39 27.50
N GLU A 6 -23.82 37.50 26.18
CA GLU A 6 -23.96 36.37 25.27
C GLU A 6 -22.62 35.63 25.16
N HIS A 7 -22.60 34.42 25.71
CA HIS A 7 -21.62 33.39 25.45
C HIS A 7 -21.75 32.90 24.01
N ARG A 8 -20.66 32.95 23.24
CA ARG A 8 -20.45 32.05 22.09
C ARG A 8 -19.22 31.18 22.33
N SER A 9 -19.48 30.02 22.89
CA SER A 9 -18.61 28.85 22.84
C SER A 9 -18.74 28.20 21.46
N GLY A 10 -17.63 28.12 20.71
CA GLY A 10 -17.53 27.36 19.47
C GLY A 10 -16.25 26.56 19.51
N GLY A 11 -16.39 25.25 19.73
CA GLY A 11 -15.32 24.33 20.09
C GLY A 11 -14.25 24.16 19.02
N ALA A 12 -12.99 24.21 19.47
CA ALA A 12 -11.88 23.60 18.77
C ALA A 12 -12.09 22.08 18.78
N GLN A 13 -12.40 21.52 17.62
CA GLN A 13 -12.61 20.08 17.45
C GLN A 13 -11.24 19.40 17.42
N GLU A 14 -11.01 18.57 18.43
CA GLU A 14 -9.82 17.76 18.67
C GLU A 14 -9.50 16.89 17.45
N ARG A 15 -8.42 17.24 16.74
CA ARG A 15 -7.74 16.30 15.84
C ARG A 15 -6.96 15.32 16.72
N GLY A 16 -7.38 14.05 16.69
CA GLY A 16 -6.80 12.97 17.47
C GLY A 16 -5.29 12.86 17.27
N SER A 17 -4.55 13.24 18.32
CA SER A 17 -3.11 13.04 18.49
C SER A 17 -2.82 11.56 18.79
N TRP A 18 -3.01 10.70 17.78
CA TRP A 18 -2.63 9.29 17.84
C TRP A 18 -1.58 9.01 16.76
N GLY A 19 -0.43 9.68 16.85
CA GLY A 19 0.69 9.43 15.94
C GLY A 19 1.93 10.29 16.23
N GLU A 20 1.76 11.59 16.50
CA GLU A 20 2.89 12.52 16.65
C GLU A 20 3.57 12.44 18.04
N SER A 21 2.83 12.13 19.11
CA SER A 21 3.38 12.20 20.48
C SER A 21 4.34 11.08 20.88
N ARG A 22 4.50 10.00 20.10
CA ARG A 22 5.42 8.88 20.47
C ARG A 22 6.82 9.01 19.88
N ILE A 23 7.04 9.87 18.89
CA ILE A 23 8.35 10.00 18.21
C ILE A 23 9.31 10.92 18.98
N LEU A 24 8.80 11.85 19.79
CA LEU A 24 9.63 12.90 20.40
C LEU A 24 10.17 12.61 21.81
N ASN A 25 9.75 11.52 22.48
CA ASN A 25 10.04 11.31 23.91
C ASN A 25 10.79 10.00 24.25
N SER A 26 11.52 9.39 23.31
CA SER A 26 12.47 8.33 23.67
C SER A 26 13.90 8.90 23.80
N PRO A 27 14.54 8.82 24.98
CA PRO A 27 15.91 9.30 25.20
C PRO A 27 17.00 8.43 24.54
N LEU A 28 16.63 7.46 23.70
CA LEU A 28 17.56 6.66 22.92
C LEU A 28 17.82 7.34 21.58
N ALA A 29 19.10 7.58 21.28
CA ALA A 29 19.52 8.20 20.01
C ALA A 29 18.87 7.49 18.82
N ILE A 30 18.23 8.26 17.93
CA ILE A 30 17.62 7.74 16.70
C ILE A 30 18.70 7.02 15.88
N PRO A 31 18.54 5.71 15.55
CA PRO A 31 19.55 4.98 14.81
C PRO A 31 19.88 5.62 13.45
N ASN A 32 21.14 5.50 13.05
CA ASN A 32 21.62 6.05 11.78
C ASN A 32 20.95 5.33 10.59
N ARG A 33 20.96 5.98 9.41
CA ARG A 33 20.36 5.41 8.20
C ARG A 33 21.01 4.07 7.81
N ASN A 34 22.33 3.96 7.92
CA ASN A 34 23.09 2.74 7.60
C ASN A 34 22.83 1.56 8.56
N GLU A 35 22.09 1.76 9.64
CA GLU A 35 21.61 0.73 10.58
C GLU A 35 20.08 0.55 10.53
N THR A 36 19.44 1.20 9.55
CA THR A 36 17.99 1.22 9.37
C THR A 36 17.60 0.53 8.09
N VAL A 37 16.65 -0.40 8.18
CA VAL A 37 15.98 -1.02 7.03
C VAL A 37 14.68 -0.31 6.73
N LEU A 38 14.44 0.00 5.46
CA LEU A 38 13.12 0.42 4.99
C LEU A 38 12.31 -0.82 4.61
N LEU A 39 11.06 -0.92 5.06
CA LEU A 39 10.13 -1.96 4.65
C LEU A 39 8.95 -1.32 3.92
N VAL A 40 8.98 -1.37 2.59
CA VAL A 40 7.89 -0.87 1.74
C VAL A 40 6.79 -1.93 1.66
N VAL A 41 5.56 -1.54 2.00
CA VAL A 41 4.40 -2.45 2.02
C VAL A 41 3.39 -2.02 0.97
N GLY A 42 3.27 -2.79 -0.09
CA GLY A 42 2.24 -2.60 -1.11
C GLY A 42 0.93 -3.31 -0.77
N ARG A 43 -0.17 -2.92 -1.42
CA ARG A 43 -1.43 -3.66 -1.36
C ARG A 43 -1.30 -5.07 -1.93
N GLY A 44 -0.64 -5.20 -3.08
CA GLY A 44 -0.62 -6.42 -3.88
C GLY A 44 -1.80 -6.50 -4.86
N SER A 45 -1.53 -7.05 -6.03
CA SER A 45 -2.44 -7.20 -7.17
C SER A 45 -2.25 -8.57 -7.80
N SER A 46 -3.28 -9.04 -8.50
CA SER A 46 -3.17 -10.21 -9.40
C SER A 46 -2.45 -9.85 -10.71
N ASP A 47 -2.12 -8.58 -10.90
CA ASP A 47 -1.32 -8.10 -12.02
C ASP A 47 0.17 -7.97 -11.61
N PRO A 48 1.08 -8.81 -12.17
CA PRO A 48 2.51 -8.71 -11.93
C PRO A 48 3.10 -7.34 -12.26
N ASP A 49 2.58 -6.66 -13.28
CA ASP A 49 3.10 -5.35 -13.71
C ASP A 49 2.89 -4.31 -12.62
N ALA A 50 1.66 -4.23 -12.08
CA ALA A 50 1.33 -3.38 -10.93
C ALA A 50 2.13 -3.73 -9.66
N ASN A 51 2.46 -5.01 -9.43
CA ASN A 51 3.32 -5.40 -8.32
C ASN A 51 4.77 -4.92 -8.54
N SER A 52 5.25 -4.93 -9.78
CA SER A 52 6.62 -4.51 -10.14
C SER A 52 6.86 -3.02 -9.91
N ASP A 53 5.85 -2.17 -10.09
CA ASP A 53 5.93 -0.73 -9.83
C ASP A 53 6.27 -0.43 -8.36
N VAL A 54 5.78 -1.25 -7.41
CA VAL A 54 6.12 -1.11 -5.99
C VAL A 54 7.62 -1.34 -5.76
N TYR A 55 8.19 -2.37 -6.40
CA TYR A 55 9.62 -2.64 -6.33
C TYR A 55 10.45 -1.55 -7.00
N LYS A 56 9.99 -1.02 -8.14
CA LYS A 56 10.65 0.09 -8.82
C LYS A 56 10.67 1.34 -7.93
N MET A 57 9.55 1.68 -7.31
CA MET A 57 9.45 2.79 -6.36
C MET A 57 10.36 2.58 -5.15
N ALA A 58 10.32 1.40 -4.53
CA ALA A 58 11.16 1.05 -3.39
C ALA A 58 12.65 1.16 -3.74
N ARG A 59 13.04 0.74 -4.95
CA ARG A 59 14.41 0.89 -5.43
C ARG A 59 14.79 2.35 -5.57
N LEU A 60 13.98 3.16 -6.25
CA LEU A 60 14.24 4.59 -6.42
C LEU A 60 14.35 5.34 -5.09
N LEU A 61 13.52 4.98 -4.11
CA LEU A 61 13.59 5.55 -2.76
C LEU A 61 14.91 5.24 -2.06
N TRP A 62 15.47 4.05 -2.29
CA TRP A 62 16.69 3.61 -1.62
C TRP A 62 17.96 4.14 -2.26
N GLU A 63 18.00 4.33 -3.58
CA GLU A 63 19.18 4.81 -4.30
C GLU A 63 19.69 6.14 -3.71
N GLY A 64 20.95 6.18 -3.28
CA GLY A 64 21.58 7.37 -2.70
C GLY A 64 21.05 7.80 -1.31
N SER A 65 20.13 7.03 -0.71
CA SER A 65 19.47 7.42 0.56
C SER A 65 20.34 7.21 1.80
N GLY A 66 21.33 6.31 1.73
CA GLY A 66 22.18 5.90 2.85
C GLY A 66 21.52 4.93 3.84
N TYR A 67 20.31 4.44 3.56
CA TYR A 67 19.68 3.38 4.35
C TYR A 67 20.38 2.04 4.14
N GLN A 68 20.42 1.19 5.18
CA GLN A 68 21.11 -0.10 5.13
C GLN A 68 20.65 -0.96 3.97
N THR A 69 19.32 -1.09 3.81
CA THR A 69 18.68 -1.73 2.66
C THR A 69 17.21 -1.29 2.57
N VAL A 70 16.53 -1.71 1.51
CA VAL A 70 15.08 -1.67 1.36
C VAL A 70 14.56 -3.07 1.10
N GLU A 71 13.57 -3.49 1.88
CA GLU A 71 12.78 -4.70 1.63
C GLU A 71 11.38 -4.30 1.17
N THR A 72 10.74 -5.18 0.39
CA THR A 72 9.40 -4.94 -0.16
C THR A 72 8.54 -6.18 0.04
N CYS A 73 7.31 -5.95 0.50
CA CYS A 73 6.32 -6.99 0.74
C CYS A 73 4.90 -6.47 0.51
N PHE A 74 3.91 -7.35 0.67
CA PHE A 74 2.52 -7.03 0.39
C PHE A 74 1.57 -7.51 1.50
N ILE A 75 0.52 -6.73 1.74
CA ILE A 75 -0.50 -7.04 2.76
C ILE A 75 -1.70 -7.84 2.22
N GLY A 76 -1.92 -7.81 0.90
CA GLY A 76 -3.01 -8.49 0.21
C GLY A 76 -2.59 -9.82 -0.41
N ILE A 77 -2.91 -10.02 -1.69
CA ILE A 77 -2.82 -11.32 -2.38
C ILE A 77 -1.46 -11.65 -3.01
N THR A 78 -0.50 -10.72 -3.01
CA THR A 78 0.83 -10.90 -3.60
C THR A 78 1.86 -11.40 -2.57
N HIS A 79 2.81 -12.22 -3.02
CA HIS A 79 3.96 -12.64 -2.21
C HIS A 79 5.21 -11.79 -2.56
N PRO A 80 6.14 -11.55 -1.62
CA PRO A 80 6.14 -12.01 -0.22
C PRO A 80 5.12 -11.25 0.64
N ARG A 81 4.46 -11.97 1.55
CA ARG A 81 3.50 -11.40 2.51
C ARG A 81 4.20 -10.56 3.59
N LEU A 82 3.44 -9.70 4.28
CA LEU A 82 3.95 -8.75 5.27
C LEU A 82 4.84 -9.42 6.35
N GLU A 83 4.41 -10.55 6.88
CA GLU A 83 5.13 -11.31 7.90
C GLU A 83 6.50 -11.76 7.41
N GLU A 84 6.56 -12.22 6.15
CA GLU A 84 7.80 -12.60 5.47
C GLU A 84 8.67 -11.37 5.17
N GLY A 85 8.06 -10.22 4.86
CA GLY A 85 8.75 -8.94 4.73
C GLY A 85 9.48 -8.55 6.01
N PHE A 86 8.83 -8.65 7.18
CA PHE A 86 9.48 -8.42 8.46
C PHE A 86 10.58 -9.44 8.78
N ARG A 87 10.35 -10.72 8.45
CA ARG A 87 11.39 -11.76 8.62
C ARG A 87 12.63 -11.43 7.81
N ARG A 88 12.46 -11.07 6.52
CA ARG A 88 13.54 -10.66 5.62
C ARG A 88 14.26 -9.40 6.11
N ALA A 89 13.52 -8.37 6.50
CA ALA A 89 14.09 -7.12 7.02
C ALA A 89 15.00 -7.36 8.23
N ARG A 90 14.66 -8.32 9.10
CA ARG A 90 15.46 -8.67 10.28
C ARG A 90 16.76 -9.42 9.96
N LEU A 91 16.89 -10.06 8.79
CA LEU A 91 18.12 -10.78 8.40
C LEU A 91 19.33 -9.84 8.29
N TYR A 92 19.11 -8.55 8.04
CA TYR A 92 20.15 -7.52 8.02
C TYR A 92 20.60 -7.07 9.42
N GLN A 93 20.00 -7.64 10.48
CA GLN A 93 20.26 -7.31 11.88
C GLN A 93 20.19 -5.79 12.15
N PRO A 94 19.12 -5.10 11.70
CA PRO A 94 19.05 -3.65 11.82
C PRO A 94 18.84 -3.21 13.27
N LYS A 95 19.22 -1.97 13.57
CA LYS A 95 18.81 -1.30 14.81
C LYS A 95 17.42 -0.68 14.69
N ARG A 96 16.97 -0.40 13.46
CA ARG A 96 15.65 0.15 13.18
C ARG A 96 15.02 -0.41 11.89
N ILE A 97 13.71 -0.61 11.91
CA ILE A 97 12.89 -0.85 10.72
C ILE A 97 11.86 0.29 10.60
N ILE A 98 11.84 0.97 9.46
CA ILE A 98 10.79 1.93 9.13
C ILE A 98 9.84 1.29 8.12
N VAL A 99 8.59 1.11 8.51
CA VAL A 99 7.54 0.54 7.67
C VAL A 99 6.84 1.66 6.91
N LEU A 100 6.78 1.51 5.59
CA LEU A 100 6.30 2.50 4.63
C LEU A 100 5.10 1.94 3.86
N PRO A 101 3.85 2.25 4.27
CA PRO A 101 2.68 1.85 3.52
C PRO A 101 2.60 2.60 2.17
N TYR A 102 2.72 1.87 1.06
CA TYR A 102 2.54 2.41 -0.29
C TYR A 102 1.05 2.50 -0.64
N PHE A 103 0.37 3.49 -0.04
CA PHE A 103 -1.07 3.73 -0.16
C PHE A 103 -1.38 5.22 -0.27
N LEU A 104 -2.38 5.57 -1.08
CA LEU A 104 -2.91 6.94 -1.17
C LEU A 104 -3.92 7.28 -0.08
N PHE A 105 -4.54 6.26 0.50
CA PHE A 105 -5.63 6.43 1.46
C PHE A 105 -5.47 5.44 2.60
N THR A 106 -5.91 5.86 3.78
CA THR A 106 -6.05 4.97 4.94
C THR A 106 -7.16 3.94 4.72
N GLY A 107 -7.29 3.01 5.68
CA GLY A 107 -8.35 2.00 5.67
C GLY A 107 -7.96 0.73 6.42
N VAL A 108 -8.75 -0.32 6.23
CA VAL A 108 -8.58 -1.60 6.94
C VAL A 108 -7.19 -2.21 6.72
N LEU A 109 -6.66 -2.13 5.49
CA LEU A 109 -5.34 -2.68 5.18
C LEU A 109 -4.22 -1.90 5.86
N VAL A 110 -4.26 -0.56 5.82
CA VAL A 110 -3.27 0.28 6.50
C VAL A 110 -3.32 0.03 8.00
N LYS A 111 -4.51 -0.03 8.61
CA LYS A 111 -4.67 -0.40 10.02
C LYS A 111 -4.06 -1.76 10.34
N LYS A 112 -4.27 -2.77 9.49
CA LYS A 112 -3.65 -4.09 9.66
C LYS A 112 -2.12 -4.02 9.64
N ILE A 113 -1.52 -3.18 8.78
CA ILE A 113 -0.06 -2.97 8.76
C ILE A 113 0.42 -2.39 10.09
N PHE A 114 -0.30 -1.40 10.65
CA PHE A 114 0.01 -0.86 11.98
C PHE A 114 -0.07 -1.94 13.07
N ASP A 115 -1.15 -2.72 13.08
CA ASP A 115 -1.37 -3.77 14.08
C ASP A 115 -0.25 -4.83 14.02
N VAL A 116 0.11 -5.29 12.82
CA VAL A 116 1.21 -6.26 12.64
C VAL A 116 2.55 -5.64 13.02
N THR A 117 2.80 -4.38 12.69
CA THR A 117 4.05 -3.69 13.08
C THR A 117 4.18 -3.61 14.60
N ALA A 118 3.09 -3.30 15.30
CA ALA A 118 3.08 -3.27 16.76
C ALA A 118 3.37 -4.65 17.38
N GLN A 119 2.80 -5.72 16.81
CA GLN A 119 3.10 -7.09 17.23
C GLN A 119 4.57 -7.46 16.99
N GLN A 120 5.15 -7.06 15.85
CA GLN A 120 6.57 -7.29 15.57
C GLN A 120 7.48 -6.52 16.54
N GLN A 121 7.12 -5.28 16.90
CA GLN A 121 7.85 -4.51 17.89
C GLN A 121 7.85 -5.20 19.28
N GLU A 122 6.73 -5.78 19.69
CA GLU A 122 6.63 -6.52 20.96
C GLU A 122 7.48 -7.80 20.95
N GLN A 123 7.51 -8.52 19.83
CA GLN A 123 8.29 -9.75 19.68
C GLN A 123 9.80 -9.50 19.60
N TYR A 124 10.23 -8.35 19.08
CA TYR A 124 11.64 -8.00 18.86
C TYR A 124 11.97 -6.63 19.47
N PRO A 125 12.01 -6.52 20.81
CA PRO A 125 12.17 -5.24 21.51
C PRO A 125 13.51 -4.55 21.25
N ASP A 126 14.54 -5.29 20.83
CA ASP A 126 15.88 -4.76 20.53
C ASP A 126 15.95 -4.01 19.19
N ILE A 127 14.92 -4.12 18.34
CA ILE A 127 14.82 -3.44 17.05
C ILE A 127 13.73 -2.38 17.15
N SER A 128 14.08 -1.11 16.94
CA SER A 128 13.08 -0.04 16.89
C SER A 128 12.26 -0.16 15.60
N MET A 129 10.94 -0.27 15.71
CA MET A 129 10.04 -0.37 14.55
C MET A 129 9.05 0.80 14.56
N THR A 130 9.02 1.55 13.46
CA THR A 130 8.08 2.66 13.28
C THR A 130 7.29 2.46 11.99
N CYS A 131 5.97 2.36 12.10
CA CYS A 131 5.08 2.42 10.95
C CYS A 131 4.70 3.87 10.70
N LEU A 132 4.97 4.36 9.49
CA LEU A 132 4.50 5.68 9.06
C LEU A 132 3.05 5.61 8.60
N ALA A 133 2.40 6.77 8.55
CA ALA A 133 1.09 6.90 7.91
C ALA A 133 1.18 6.61 6.40
N GLU A 134 0.04 6.41 5.77
CA GLU A 134 -0.05 6.37 4.31
C GLU A 134 0.49 7.66 3.67
N MET A 135 0.83 7.60 2.39
CA MET A 135 1.32 8.78 1.65
C MET A 135 0.27 9.89 1.58
N GLY A 136 -1.01 9.53 1.54
CA GLY A 136 -2.11 10.48 1.45
C GLY A 136 -2.21 11.16 0.07
N ILE A 137 -3.11 12.13 -0.03
CA ILE A 137 -3.17 13.03 -1.18
C ILE A 137 -2.20 14.18 -0.94
N GLN A 138 -1.07 14.17 -1.66
CA GLN A 138 -0.10 15.26 -1.64
C GLN A 138 -0.34 16.23 -2.81
N PRO A 139 -0.06 17.54 -2.66
CA PRO A 139 -0.20 18.51 -3.75
C PRO A 139 0.52 18.12 -5.04
N GLU A 140 1.71 17.52 -4.93
CA GLU A 140 2.52 17.05 -6.06
C GLU A 140 1.84 15.89 -6.80
N LEU A 141 1.07 15.06 -6.10
CA LEU A 141 0.28 14.03 -6.76
C LEU A 141 -0.85 14.65 -7.60
N LEU A 142 -1.46 15.73 -7.11
CA LEU A 142 -2.50 16.45 -7.84
C LEU A 142 -1.94 17.11 -9.11
N SER A 143 -0.71 17.64 -9.07
CA SER A 143 -0.07 18.19 -10.26
C SER A 143 0.20 17.11 -11.31
N VAL A 144 0.71 15.94 -10.89
CA VAL A 144 0.91 14.80 -11.80
C VAL A 144 -0.41 14.32 -12.40
N LEU A 145 -1.48 14.25 -11.60
CA LEU A 145 -2.82 13.90 -12.12
C LEU A 145 -3.32 14.90 -13.16
N ARG A 146 -3.11 16.21 -12.91
CA ARG A 146 -3.47 17.27 -13.85
C ARG A 146 -2.66 17.17 -15.15
N GLU A 147 -1.38 16.84 -15.08
CA GLU A 147 -0.57 16.59 -16.28
C GLU A 147 -1.12 15.42 -17.11
N ARG A 148 -1.48 14.29 -16.47
CA ARG A 148 -2.07 13.13 -17.15
C ARG A 148 -3.44 13.42 -17.77
N GLU A 149 -4.25 14.25 -17.14
CA GLU A 149 -5.51 14.73 -17.70
C GLU A 149 -5.26 15.53 -19.00
N ILE A 150 -4.32 16.48 -18.97
CA ILE A 150 -3.98 17.30 -20.13
C ILE A 150 -3.42 16.43 -21.27
N GLU A 151 -2.51 15.50 -20.98
CA GLU A 151 -1.98 14.55 -21.97
C GLU A 151 -3.10 13.75 -22.65
N THR A 152 -4.12 13.35 -21.88
CA THR A 152 -5.29 12.63 -22.39
C THR A 152 -6.11 13.52 -23.32
N GLN A 153 -6.38 14.76 -22.93
CA GLN A 153 -7.13 15.73 -23.75
C GLN A 153 -6.42 16.06 -25.07
N LEU A 154 -5.10 16.09 -25.06
CA LEU A 154 -4.28 16.41 -26.23
C LEU A 154 -3.91 15.17 -27.08
N GLY A 155 -4.31 13.97 -26.67
CA GLY A 155 -3.95 12.72 -27.36
C GLY A 155 -2.44 12.42 -27.31
N GLN A 156 -1.73 12.93 -26.31
CA GLN A 156 -0.28 12.83 -26.17
C GLN A 156 0.17 11.73 -25.19
N VAL A 157 -0.76 10.91 -24.70
CA VAL A 157 -0.51 9.89 -23.67
C VAL A 157 0.64 8.96 -24.07
N GLN A 158 1.73 9.04 -23.29
CA GLN A 158 2.86 8.12 -23.41
C GLN A 158 2.75 7.06 -22.31
N MET A 159 2.14 5.91 -22.61
CA MET A 159 2.15 4.80 -21.66
C MET A 159 3.37 3.89 -21.89
N ASN A 160 4.09 3.59 -20.81
CA ASN A 160 5.22 2.66 -20.72
C ASN A 160 4.86 1.19 -20.93
N CYS A 161 3.62 0.90 -21.34
CA CYS A 161 2.99 -0.41 -21.39
C CYS A 161 3.54 -1.39 -22.44
N GLU A 162 4.81 -1.31 -22.86
CA GLU A 162 5.38 -2.28 -23.83
C GLU A 162 5.23 -3.73 -23.34
N MET A 163 5.26 -3.96 -22.03
CA MET A 163 5.07 -5.28 -21.40
C MET A 163 3.68 -5.49 -20.80
N CYS A 164 2.76 -4.53 -20.91
CA CYS A 164 1.44 -4.65 -20.30
C CYS A 164 0.61 -5.72 -21.03
N LYS A 165 0.22 -6.78 -20.30
CA LYS A 165 -0.61 -7.88 -20.83
C LYS A 165 -1.92 -7.39 -21.46
N PHE A 166 -2.52 -6.34 -20.90
CA PHE A 166 -3.76 -5.75 -21.42
C PHE A 166 -3.55 -4.97 -22.73
N ARG A 167 -2.39 -4.30 -22.92
CA ARG A 167 -2.06 -3.67 -24.21
C ARG A 167 -1.95 -4.71 -25.32
N ARG A 168 -1.29 -5.85 -25.05
CA ARG A 168 -1.15 -6.94 -26.03
C ARG A 168 -2.53 -7.52 -26.43
N GLN A 169 -3.43 -7.71 -25.47
CA GLN A 169 -4.80 -8.15 -25.74
C GLN A 169 -5.63 -7.11 -26.48
N ALA A 170 -5.54 -5.82 -26.13
CA ALA A 170 -6.28 -4.76 -26.82
C ALA A 170 -5.88 -4.59 -28.28
N VAL A 171 -4.59 -4.77 -28.61
CA VAL A 171 -4.11 -4.80 -30.00
C VAL A 171 -4.59 -6.08 -30.73
N GLY A 172 -4.66 -7.22 -30.03
CA GLY A 172 -5.16 -8.48 -30.59
C GLY A 172 -6.67 -8.52 -30.83
N ASN A 173 -7.46 -7.83 -30.00
CA ASN A 173 -8.93 -7.83 -30.01
C ASN A 173 -9.55 -6.65 -30.77
N ALA A 174 -8.78 -5.87 -31.54
CA ALA A 174 -9.34 -4.86 -32.45
C ALA A 174 -10.19 -5.46 -33.60
N ALA A 175 -10.26 -6.79 -33.70
CA ALA A 175 -11.17 -7.50 -34.58
C ALA A 175 -12.28 -8.21 -33.77
N SER A 176 -13.50 -7.67 -33.89
CA SER A 176 -14.80 -8.26 -33.54
C SER A 176 -15.14 -8.47 -32.06
N HIS A 177 -16.13 -7.74 -31.55
CA HIS A 177 -17.11 -8.30 -30.61
C HIS A 177 -18.49 -7.66 -30.80
N ASP A 178 -19.41 -8.46 -31.33
CA ASP A 178 -20.87 -8.25 -31.33
C ASP A 178 -21.43 -8.36 -29.90
N HIS A 179 -22.36 -7.47 -29.56
CA HIS A 179 -23.10 -7.51 -28.30
C HIS A 179 -24.38 -8.34 -28.46
N ASN A 180 -24.41 -9.55 -27.91
CA ASN A 180 -25.64 -10.31 -27.75
C ASN A 180 -25.98 -10.46 -26.26
N HIS A 181 -27.05 -9.78 -25.81
CA HIS A 181 -27.54 -9.84 -24.44
C HIS A 181 -28.66 -10.87 -24.31
N SER A 182 -28.35 -12.02 -23.71
CA SER A 182 -29.34 -12.99 -23.23
C SER A 182 -29.61 -12.76 -21.75
N ASN A 183 -30.81 -12.28 -21.40
CA ASN A 183 -31.29 -12.13 -20.03
C ASN A 183 -31.79 -13.48 -19.47
N GLY A 184 -31.02 -14.10 -18.57
CA GLY A 184 -31.44 -15.24 -17.76
C GLY A 184 -31.38 -14.92 -16.27
N HIS A 185 -32.53 -14.94 -15.59
CA HIS A 185 -32.68 -14.71 -14.15
C HIS A 185 -32.23 -15.93 -13.33
N HIS A 186 -31.43 -15.74 -12.28
CA HIS A 186 -31.34 -16.71 -11.18
C HIS A 186 -31.29 -16.03 -9.80
N HIS A 187 -32.26 -16.41 -8.96
CA HIS A 187 -32.34 -16.13 -7.53
C HIS A 187 -31.27 -16.94 -6.79
N HIS A 188 -30.55 -16.32 -5.83
CA HIS A 188 -29.75 -17.06 -4.86
C HIS A 188 -30.08 -16.67 -3.42
N THR A 189 -30.25 -17.73 -2.64
CA THR A 189 -30.56 -17.81 -1.21
C THR A 189 -29.35 -17.49 -0.34
N HIS A 190 -29.59 -16.88 0.82
CA HIS A 190 -28.57 -16.53 1.82
C HIS A 190 -27.96 -17.76 2.49
N GLY A 191 -26.67 -18.00 2.26
CA GLY A 191 -25.86 -19.01 2.94
C GLY A 191 -24.80 -18.37 3.86
N HIS A 192 -24.63 -18.95 5.05
CA HIS A 192 -23.76 -18.50 6.12
C HIS A 192 -22.30 -18.28 5.68
N SER A 193 -21.74 -17.13 6.05
CA SER A 193 -20.37 -16.72 5.71
C SER A 193 -19.34 -17.43 6.58
N HIS A 194 -18.82 -18.56 6.12
CA HIS A 194 -17.45 -18.93 6.45
C HIS A 194 -16.50 -18.05 5.62
N PRO A 195 -15.38 -17.56 6.17
CA PRO A 195 -14.39 -16.88 5.35
C PRO A 195 -13.90 -17.88 4.29
N ALA A 196 -14.12 -17.53 3.02
CA ALA A 196 -13.62 -18.34 1.91
C ALA A 196 -12.09 -18.47 2.03
N PRO A 197 -11.51 -19.66 1.79
CA PRO A 197 -10.06 -19.84 1.81
C PRO A 197 -9.38 -18.89 0.81
N ASP A 198 -8.30 -18.22 1.22
CA ASP A 198 -7.53 -17.32 0.34
C ASP A 198 -6.90 -18.14 -0.80
N PRO A 199 -7.34 -17.96 -2.06
CA PRO A 199 -6.85 -18.74 -3.19
C PRO A 199 -5.39 -18.44 -3.56
N TYR A 200 -4.77 -17.43 -2.93
CA TYR A 200 -3.37 -17.05 -3.13
C TYR A 200 -2.50 -17.36 -1.90
N ALA A 201 -2.99 -18.16 -0.95
CA ALA A 201 -2.25 -18.52 0.26
C ALA A 201 -1.04 -19.40 -0.05
N ASP A 202 -1.21 -20.41 -0.90
CA ASP A 202 -0.12 -21.29 -1.33
C ASP A 202 0.79 -20.58 -2.35
N VAL A 203 2.10 -20.58 -2.09
CA VAL A 203 3.08 -19.84 -2.88
C VAL A 203 3.30 -20.46 -4.25
N GLU A 204 3.31 -21.79 -4.35
CA GLU A 204 3.52 -22.47 -5.62
C GLU A 204 2.30 -22.27 -6.52
N GLU A 205 1.09 -22.51 -6.01
CA GLU A 205 -0.15 -22.22 -6.74
C GLU A 205 -0.26 -20.74 -7.11
N TYR A 206 0.16 -19.82 -6.25
CA TYR A 206 0.22 -18.39 -6.57
C TYR A 206 1.06 -18.14 -7.82
N HIS A 207 2.27 -18.69 -7.91
CA HIS A 207 3.14 -18.49 -9.07
C HIS A 207 2.55 -19.09 -10.34
N GLN A 208 1.87 -20.23 -10.25
CA GLN A 208 1.17 -20.82 -11.40
C GLN A 208 -0.02 -19.96 -11.85
N ARG A 209 -0.75 -19.35 -10.92
CA ARG A 209 -1.95 -18.55 -11.19
C ARG A 209 -1.63 -17.14 -11.68
N ILE A 210 -0.61 -16.47 -11.14
CA ILE A 210 -0.39 -15.02 -11.37
C ILE A 210 -0.08 -14.66 -12.83
N TRP A 211 0.42 -15.63 -13.60
CA TRP A 211 0.68 -15.50 -15.03
C TRP A 211 -0.51 -15.88 -15.90
N GLN A 212 -1.54 -16.52 -15.34
CA GLN A 212 -2.74 -16.89 -16.07
C GLN A 212 -3.63 -15.65 -16.15
N ALA A 213 -3.78 -15.10 -17.36
CA ALA A 213 -4.72 -14.03 -17.62
C ALA A 213 -6.17 -14.58 -17.49
N PRO A 214 -7.14 -13.78 -17.01
CA PRO A 214 -8.54 -14.01 -17.35
C PRO A 214 -8.79 -13.82 -18.85
#